data_AF-A0A4Y2CZ17-F1
#
_entry.id   AF-A0A4Y2CZ17-F1
#
_cell.length_a   1.000
_cell.length_b   1.000
_cell.length_c   1.000
_cell.angle_alpha   90.00
_cell.angle_beta   90.00
_cell.angle_gamma   90.00
#
_symmetry.space_group_name_H-M   'P 1'
#
loop_
_entity.id
_entity.type
_entity.pdbx_description
1 polymer ?
#
loop_
_entity_poly.entity_id
_entity_poly.type
_entity_poly.pdbx_seq_one_letter_code
_entity_poly.pdbx_strand_id
1 'polypeptide(L)'
;MLVDEREHIRELGYRRVLKARQIVSKKKTLRNFVPPKINFQASDYIEIINWNSCVMYPPPMMRDLSEDDIKSFINSNITPITETQRFPCHTRLWRGASSL
;
A
#
# COMPACT_ATOMS: atom_id res chain seq x y z
N MET A 1 -1.46 2.50 -6.27
CA MET A 1 -1.83 1.10 -6.54
C MET A 1 -3.18 0.72 -5.97
N LEU A 2 -3.38 0.60 -4.65
CA LEU A 2 -4.64 0.05 -4.10
C LEU A 2 -5.90 0.88 -4.43
N VAL A 3 -5.72 2.19 -4.62
CA VAL A 3 -6.76 3.16 -5.03
C VAL A 3 -6.54 3.69 -6.45
N ASP A 4 -5.72 3.01 -7.26
CA ASP A 4 -5.49 3.43 -8.65
C ASP A 4 -6.76 3.27 -9.48
N GLU A 5 -6.98 4.11 -10.49
CA GLU A 5 -8.14 4.00 -11.38
C GLU A 5 -8.07 2.75 -12.27
N ARG A 6 -6.86 2.29 -12.59
CA ARG A 6 -6.61 1.13 -13.43
C ARG A 6 -6.80 -0.16 -12.62
N GLU A 7 -7.80 -0.94 -12.99
CA GLU A 7 -8.18 -2.20 -12.30
C GLU A 7 -7.01 -3.16 -12.11
N HIS A 8 -6.27 -3.45 -13.19
CA HIS A 8 -5.13 -4.36 -13.15
C HIS A 8 -4.04 -3.93 -12.15
N ILE A 9 -3.90 -2.62 -11.88
CA ILE A 9 -2.93 -2.09 -10.91
C ILE A 9 -3.44 -2.24 -9.48
N ARG A 10 -4.73 -2.03 -9.26
CA ARG A 10 -5.35 -2.30 -7.96
C ARG A 10 -5.21 -3.76 -7.59
N GLU A 11 -5.58 -4.64 -8.51
CA GLU A 11 -5.44 -6.08 -8.36
C GLU A 11 -4.00 -6.47 -8.05
N LEU A 12 -3.03 -5.94 -8.81
CA LEU A 12 -1.60 -6.15 -8.56
C LEU A 12 -1.20 -5.69 -7.15
N GLY A 13 -1.73 -4.56 -6.69
CA GLY A 13 -1.55 -4.07 -5.32
C GLY A 13 -2.07 -5.05 -4.26
N TYR A 14 -3.29 -5.55 -4.40
CA TYR A 14 -3.89 -6.50 -3.46
C TYR A 14 -3.12 -7.83 -3.42
N ARG A 15 -2.73 -8.36 -4.58
CA ARG A 15 -1.89 -9.57 -4.69
C ARG A 15 -0.55 -9.39 -3.99
N ARG A 16 0.08 -8.21 -4.11
CA ARG A 16 1.33 -7.87 -3.41
C ARG A 16 1.14 -7.86 -1.88
N VAL A 17 0.01 -7.34 -1.38
CA VAL A 17 -0.30 -7.35 0.06
C VAL A 17 -0.46 -8.77 0.60
N LEU A 18 -1.18 -9.65 -0.12
CA LEU A 18 -1.32 -11.06 0.27
C LEU A 18 0.04 -11.77 0.36
N LYS A 19 0.89 -11.60 -0.66
CA LYS A 19 2.23 -12.18 -0.65
C LYS A 19 3.07 -11.66 0.52
N ALA A 20 2.99 -10.38 0.84
CA ALA A 20 3.70 -9.79 1.99
C ALA A 20 3.23 -10.39 3.33
N ARG A 21 1.93 -10.62 3.51
CA ARG A 21 1.39 -11.25 4.73
C ARG A 21 1.92 -12.67 4.91
N GLN A 22 1.96 -13.46 3.84
CA GLN A 22 2.48 -14.84 3.89
C GLN A 22 3.97 -14.91 4.25
N ILE A 23 4.76 -13.89 3.88
CA ILE A 23 6.18 -13.81 4.24
C ILE A 23 6.34 -13.44 5.72
N VAL A 24 5.53 -12.51 6.21
CA VAL A 24 5.58 -12.03 7.59
C VAL A 24 5.01 -13.06 8.58
N SER A 25 3.92 -13.75 8.24
CA SER A 25 3.33 -14.75 9.15
C SER A 25 4.27 -15.92 9.43
N LYS A 26 5.17 -16.25 8.49
CA LYS A 26 6.21 -17.28 8.65
C LYS A 26 7.37 -16.86 9.57
N LYS A 27 7.50 -15.57 9.89
CA LYS A 27 8.63 -15.01 10.61
C LYS A 27 8.15 -14.04 11.70
N LYS A 28 8.20 -14.47 12.98
CA LYS A 28 8.01 -13.56 14.14
C LYS A 28 9.19 -12.58 14.23
N THR A 29 9.23 -11.59 13.34
CA THR A 29 10.38 -10.70 13.21
C THR A 29 9.89 -9.26 13.05
N LEU A 30 10.60 -8.33 13.69
CA LEU A 30 10.37 -6.90 13.53
C LEU A 30 10.52 -6.48 12.06
N ARG A 31 9.85 -5.39 11.68
CA ARG A 31 9.94 -4.84 10.32
C ARG A 31 11.30 -4.18 10.15
N ASN A 32 12.19 -4.82 9.40
CA ASN A 32 13.46 -4.21 9.01
C ASN A 32 13.22 -3.36 7.76
N PHE A 33 13.44 -2.05 7.88
CA PHE A 33 13.34 -1.16 6.73
C PHE A 33 14.60 -1.26 5.88
N VAL A 34 14.48 -1.96 4.74
CA VAL A 34 15.54 -2.02 3.72
C VAL A 34 15.06 -1.22 2.51
N PRO A 35 15.72 -0.11 2.15
CA PRO A 35 15.35 0.66 0.97
C PRO A 35 15.44 -0.21 -0.29
N PRO A 36 14.37 -0.28 -1.12
CA PRO A 36 14.45 -0.99 -2.39
C PRO A 36 15.37 -0.28 -3.38
N LYS A 37 15.96 -1.04 -4.30
CA LYS A 37 16.59 -0.45 -5.48
C LYS A 37 15.51 0.18 -6.37
N ILE A 38 15.66 1.47 -6.61
CA ILE A 38 14.73 2.28 -7.43
C ILE A 38 15.18 2.25 -8.89
N ASN A 39 14.24 1.98 -9.80
CA ASN A 39 14.42 2.10 -11.24
C ASN A 39 14.01 3.50 -11.72
N PHE A 40 15.00 4.38 -11.92
CA PHE A 40 14.77 5.73 -12.43
C PHE A 40 14.41 5.79 -13.92
N GLN A 41 14.63 4.71 -14.66
CA GLN A 41 14.27 4.61 -16.08
C GLN A 41 12.84 4.06 -16.29
N ALA A 42 12.09 3.84 -15.21
CA ALA A 42 10.72 3.35 -15.28
C ALA A 42 9.82 4.37 -16.01
N SER A 43 9.00 3.87 -16.93
CA SER A 43 7.98 4.67 -17.64
C SER A 43 6.69 4.80 -16.82
N ASP A 44 6.36 3.78 -16.02
CA ASP A 44 5.22 3.75 -15.12
C ASP A 44 5.70 3.51 -13.67
N TYR A 45 5.00 4.13 -12.72
CA TYR A 45 5.31 4.05 -11.31
C TYR A 45 5.23 2.60 -10.77
N ILE A 46 4.47 1.72 -11.43
CA ILE A 46 4.38 0.30 -11.06
C ILE A 46 5.71 -0.46 -11.20
N GLU A 47 6.62 0.06 -12.03
CA GLU A 47 7.92 -0.55 -12.36
C GLU A 47 9.09 0.08 -11.59
N ILE A 48 8.86 1.18 -10.87
CA ILE A 48 9.89 1.90 -10.09
C ILE A 48 10.56 0.97 -9.08
N ILE A 49 9.80 0.07 -8.47
CA ILE A 49 10.31 -0.89 -7.47
C ILE A 49 10.22 -2.28 -8.07
N ASN A 50 11.33 -3.03 -8.05
CA ASN A 50 11.28 -4.45 -8.34
C ASN A 50 10.80 -5.23 -7.11
N TRP A 51 9.54 -5.65 -7.16
CA TRP A 51 8.84 -6.35 -6.08
C TRP A 51 9.33 -7.80 -5.87
N ASN A 52 10.02 -8.39 -6.84
CA ASN A 52 10.59 -9.72 -6.71
C ASN A 52 11.92 -9.71 -5.94
N SER A 53 12.63 -8.58 -5.94
CA SER A 53 13.94 -8.44 -5.28
C SER A 53 13.87 -7.72 -3.93
N CYS A 54 12.70 -7.23 -3.51
CA CYS A 54 12.52 -6.48 -2.26
C CYS A 54 11.73 -7.27 -1.23
N VAL A 55 12.13 -7.20 0.04
CA VAL A 55 11.30 -7.67 1.16
C VAL A 55 10.13 -6.72 1.33
N MET A 56 8.91 -7.26 1.35
CA MET A 56 7.69 -6.49 1.45
C MET A 56 6.97 -6.79 2.75
N TYR A 57 6.46 -5.74 3.37
CA TYR A 57 5.63 -5.83 4.57
C TYR A 57 4.23 -5.33 4.24
N PRO A 58 3.17 -5.96 4.77
CA PRO A 58 1.82 -5.50 4.52
C PRO A 58 1.63 -4.07 5.07
N PRO A 59 0.98 -3.18 4.32
CA PRO A 59 0.72 -1.81 4.76
C PRO A 59 -0.05 -1.82 6.08
N PRO A 60 0.26 -0.94 7.05
CA PRO A 60 -0.52 -0.83 8.28
C PRO A 60 -2.00 -0.57 8.04
N MET A 61 -2.34 0.20 6.99
CA MET A 61 -3.71 0.47 6.55
C MET A 61 -4.49 -0.80 6.20
N MET A 62 -3.80 -1.84 5.74
CA MET A 62 -4.42 -3.10 5.41
C MET A 62 -4.45 -4.02 6.62
N ARG A 63 -4.05 -3.63 7.84
CA ARG A 63 -3.90 -4.58 8.96
C ARG A 63 -5.21 -5.27 9.35
N ASP A 64 -6.30 -4.51 9.36
CA ASP A 64 -7.58 -4.96 9.94
C ASP A 64 -8.42 -5.80 8.97
N LEU A 65 -8.06 -5.81 7.69
CA LEU A 65 -8.72 -6.62 6.66
C LEU A 65 -8.25 -8.07 6.75
N SER A 66 -9.14 -9.05 6.65
CA SER A 66 -8.73 -10.46 6.57
C SER A 66 -8.09 -10.78 5.21
N GLU A 67 -7.44 -11.95 5.07
CA GLU A 67 -6.94 -12.38 3.76
C GLU A 67 -8.08 -12.68 2.79
N ASP A 68 -9.22 -13.16 3.29
CA ASP A 68 -10.39 -13.47 2.47
C ASP A 68 -11.10 -12.20 2.00
N ASP A 69 -11.12 -11.14 2.81
CA ASP A 69 -11.56 -9.81 2.37
C ASP A 69 -10.70 -9.30 1.21
N ILE A 70 -9.38 -9.46 1.30
CA ILE A 70 -8.48 -9.05 0.20
C ILE A 70 -8.73 -9.86 -1.07
N LYS A 71 -8.96 -11.19 -0.93
CA LYS A 71 -9.31 -12.02 -2.08
C LYS A 71 -10.66 -11.63 -2.67
N SER A 72 -11.64 -11.26 -1.84
CA SER A 72 -12.95 -10.81 -2.33
C SER A 72 -12.82 -9.50 -3.12
N PHE A 73 -11.96 -8.56 -2.71
CA PHE A 73 -11.67 -7.33 -3.47
C PHE A 73 -11.03 -7.61 -4.83
N ILE A 74 -10.16 -8.61 -4.92
CA ILE A 74 -9.58 -9.06 -6.20
C ILE A 74 -10.67 -9.59 -7.14
N ASN A 75 -11.66 -10.32 -6.62
CA ASN A 75 -12.71 -10.95 -7.43
C ASN A 75 -13.88 -10.01 -7.74
N SER A 76 -14.15 -9.02 -6.89
CA SER A 76 -15.35 -8.16 -6.98
C SER A 76 -15.09 -6.84 -7.70
N ASN A 77 -13.83 -6.49 -8.00
CA ASN A 77 -13.43 -5.19 -8.56
C ASN A 77 -13.82 -3.95 -7.73
N ILE A 78 -14.39 -4.15 -6.54
CA ILE A 78 -14.81 -3.09 -5.63
C ILE A 78 -13.58 -2.54 -4.91
N THR A 79 -13.45 -1.21 -4.87
CA THR A 79 -12.47 -0.51 -4.04
C THR A 79 -13.06 -0.16 -2.67
N PRO A 80 -12.85 -0.93 -1.61
CA PRO A 80 -13.34 -0.60 -0.27
C PRO A 80 -12.64 0.61 0.35
N ILE A 81 -11.47 1.00 -0.17
CA ILE A 81 -10.61 2.04 0.42
C ILE A 81 -11.23 3.44 0.24
N THR A 82 -12.11 3.64 -0.74
CA THR A 82 -12.81 4.92 -0.93
C THR A 82 -13.77 5.25 0.22
N GLU A 83 -14.33 4.23 0.90
CA GLU A 83 -15.25 4.44 2.02
C GLU A 83 -14.58 4.34 3.39
N THR A 84 -13.54 3.51 3.53
CA THR A 84 -13.01 3.13 4.85
C THR A 84 -11.95 4.05 5.42
N GLN A 85 -11.29 4.92 4.63
CA GLN A 85 -10.27 5.79 5.22
C GLN A 85 -10.02 7.08 4.41
N ARG A 86 -10.87 8.09 4.61
CA ARG A 86 -10.45 9.50 4.46
C ARG A 86 -9.38 9.77 5.51
N PHE A 87 -8.13 9.57 5.16
CA PHE A 87 -7.05 10.14 5.95
C PHE A 87 -7.18 11.66 5.89
N PRO A 88 -7.07 12.38 7.01
CA PRO A 88 -6.86 13.81 6.94
C PRO A 88 -5.51 14.03 6.23
N CYS A 89 -5.55 14.23 4.92
CA CYS A 89 -4.43 14.78 4.17
C CYS A 89 -4.15 16.14 4.81
N HIS A 90 -2.96 16.36 5.37
CA HIS A 90 -2.64 17.58 6.08
C HIS A 90 -2.89 18.83 5.23
N THR A 91 -4.08 19.45 5.36
CA THR A 91 -4.31 20.82 4.93
C THR A 91 -3.66 21.71 5.98
N ARG A 92 -2.35 21.92 5.82
CA ARG A 92 -1.59 22.77 6.72
C ARG A 92 -1.97 24.23 6.45
N LEU A 93 -3.08 24.68 7.03
CA LEU A 93 -3.34 26.10 7.27
C LEU A 93 -2.34 26.56 8.34
N TRP A 94 -1.16 27.02 7.92
CA TRP A 94 -0.34 27.91 8.74
C TRP A 94 -1.16 29.18 8.96
N ARG A 95 -1.98 29.23 10.01
CA ARG A 95 -2.31 30.53 10.61
C ARG A 95 -1.06 30.97 11.34
N GLY A 96 -0.39 31.96 10.77
CA GLY A 96 0.73 32.63 11.41
C GLY A 96 0.36 33.02 12.83
N ALA A 97 1.29 32.77 13.75
CA ALA A 97 1.31 33.44 15.02
C ALA A 97 1.18 34.96 14.76
N SER A 98 0.06 35.55 15.18
CA SER A 98 0.04 36.97 15.52
C SER A 98 0.16 37.03 17.03
N SER A 99 1.42 37.12 17.46
CA SER A 99 1.77 37.78 18.71
C SER A 99 1.30 39.23 18.63
N LEU A 100 0.33 39.60 19.47
CA LEU A 100 0.29 40.75 20.38
C LEU A 100 -1.05 40.73 21.12
#